data_AF-A0AA39JCR7-F1
#
_entry.id   AF-A0AA39JCR7-F1
#
_cell.length_a   1.000
_cell.length_b   1.000
_cell.length_c   1.000
_cell.angle_alpha   90.00
_cell.angle_beta   90.00
_cell.angle_gamma   90.00
#
_symmetry.space_group_name_H-M   'P 1'
#
loop_
_entity.id
_entity.type
_entity.pdbx_description
1 polymer ?
#
loop_
_entity_poly.entity_id
_entity_poly.type
_entity_poly.pdbx_seq_one_letter_code
_entity_poly.pdbx_strand_id
1 'polypeptide(L)'
;MYHDKQFQCDATFSFVAFSHHQVKASTSGTFLLADKQKFNGIAHRLMNVNQSVLSDLATRLAKGETIVPSTVAEKYCYQIIKDLDHVAGRVHGTTTSKRYMNNEIWSLIADKGAPSWYVTISPIDNKHPLCLYFAGEDKEFTSIPILDYKEKQRLIVNNPAAAARFFNFLVEMFIKEILGCKPNKRSCGFYGDTSAYYGTVEQ
;
A
#
# COMPACT_ATOMS: atom_id res chain seq x y z
N MET A 1 -1.10 21.05 -14.20
CA MET A 1 -0.76 19.86 -15.02
C MET A 1 0.70 19.53 -14.73
N TYR A 2 1.09 18.27 -14.55
CA TYR A 2 2.52 17.95 -14.38
C TYR A 2 3.27 18.42 -15.64
N HIS A 3 4.47 18.97 -15.41
CA HIS A 3 5.27 19.57 -16.48
C HIS A 3 5.78 18.52 -17.48
N ASP A 4 5.98 17.28 -17.02
CA ASP A 4 6.51 16.19 -17.83
C ASP A 4 5.50 15.04 -17.94
N LYS A 5 5.25 14.60 -19.18
CA LYS A 5 4.37 13.48 -19.53
C LYS A 5 5.09 12.39 -20.34
N GLN A 6 6.42 12.48 -20.50
CA GLN A 6 7.18 11.61 -21.40
C GLN A 6 6.98 10.12 -21.11
N PHE A 7 6.85 9.76 -19.84
CA PHE A 7 6.69 8.36 -19.40
C PHE A 7 5.24 7.96 -19.09
N GLN A 8 4.27 8.85 -19.34
CA GLN A 8 2.87 8.63 -18.96
C GLN A 8 2.25 7.43 -19.69
N CYS A 9 2.63 7.25 -20.95
CA CYS A 9 2.13 6.18 -21.83
C CYS A 9 3.15 5.03 -22.01
N ASP A 10 4.28 5.06 -21.28
CA ASP A 10 5.25 3.97 -21.33
C ASP A 10 4.73 2.77 -20.54
N ALA A 11 4.48 1.66 -21.25
CA ALA A 11 3.94 0.44 -20.68
C ALA A 11 4.85 -0.21 -19.62
N THR A 12 6.16 0.03 -19.69
CA THR A 12 7.17 -0.57 -18.81
C THR A 12 7.57 0.33 -17.66
N PHE A 13 7.49 1.65 -17.83
CA PHE A 13 7.99 2.61 -16.86
C PHE A 13 7.33 2.45 -15.49
N SER A 14 6.00 2.28 -15.44
CA SER A 14 5.28 2.11 -14.18
C SER A 14 5.77 0.88 -13.41
N PHE A 15 6.01 -0.23 -14.12
CA PHE A 15 6.56 -1.44 -13.53
C PHE A 15 7.99 -1.24 -13.03
N VAL A 16 8.88 -0.71 -13.87
CA VAL A 16 10.30 -0.48 -13.51
C VAL A 16 10.44 0.51 -12.37
N ALA A 17 9.70 1.61 -12.40
CA ALA A 17 9.70 2.63 -11.34
C ALA A 17 9.20 2.05 -10.01
N PHE A 18 8.13 1.25 -10.04
CA PHE A 18 7.61 0.59 -8.84
C PHE A 18 8.58 -0.46 -8.29
N SER A 19 9.18 -1.29 -9.16
CA SER A 19 10.22 -2.25 -8.76
C SER A 19 11.42 -1.53 -8.14
N HIS A 20 11.90 -0.46 -8.76
CA HIS A 20 13.02 0.32 -8.23
C HIS A 20 12.66 0.98 -6.89
N HIS A 21 11.43 1.47 -6.73
CA HIS A 21 10.94 2.00 -5.46
C HIS A 21 10.91 0.93 -4.36
N GLN A 22 10.41 -0.27 -4.66
CA GLN A 22 10.40 -1.40 -3.72
C GLN A 22 11.82 -1.84 -3.34
N VAL A 23 12.71 -1.99 -4.33
CA VAL A 23 14.12 -2.34 -4.07
C VAL A 23 14.77 -1.27 -3.21
N LYS A 24 14.60 0.01 -3.53
CA LYS A 24 15.12 1.12 -2.73
C LYS A 24 14.56 1.10 -1.29
N ALA A 25 13.27 0.88 -1.11
CA ALA A 25 12.63 0.81 0.21
C ALA A 25 13.19 -0.37 1.02
N SER A 26 13.35 -1.54 0.38
CA SER A 26 13.94 -2.74 0.97
C SER A 26 15.40 -2.55 1.35
N THR A 27 16.23 -2.02 0.44
CA THR A 27 17.64 -1.73 0.70
C THR A 27 17.81 -0.70 1.80
N SER A 28 17.01 0.37 1.79
CA SER A 28 17.09 1.41 2.84
C SER A 28 16.65 0.88 4.20
N GLY A 29 15.58 0.09 4.25
CA GLY A 29 15.13 -0.58 5.47
C GLY A 29 16.16 -1.56 6.00
N THR A 30 16.78 -2.33 5.12
CA THR A 30 17.86 -3.27 5.46
C THR A 30 19.11 -2.54 5.94
N PHE A 31 19.50 -1.44 5.28
CA PHE A 31 20.66 -0.64 5.66
C PHE A 31 20.52 -0.07 7.08
N LEU A 32 19.36 0.53 7.41
CA LEU A 32 19.08 1.05 8.76
C LEU A 32 19.04 -0.04 9.85
N LEU A 33 18.89 -1.30 9.46
CA LEU A 33 18.94 -2.46 10.36
C LEU A 33 20.35 -3.06 10.45
N ALA A 34 21.11 -3.02 9.35
CA ALA A 34 22.51 -3.42 9.28
C ALA A 34 23.43 -2.44 10.03
N ASP A 35 23.07 -1.16 10.08
CA ASP A 35 23.78 -0.11 10.84
C ASP A 35 23.58 -0.23 12.37
N LYS A 36 22.79 -1.20 12.85
CA LYS A 36 22.62 -1.47 14.28
C LYS A 36 23.62 -2.50 14.77
N GLN A 37 24.02 -2.38 16.04
CA GLN A 37 24.79 -3.37 16.82
C GLN A 37 24.25 -4.81 16.74
N LYS A 38 23.00 -5.00 16.30
CA LYS A 38 22.33 -6.30 16.18
C LYS A 38 22.64 -7.05 14.88
N PHE A 39 23.22 -6.42 13.86
CA PHE A 39 23.46 -7.05 12.55
C PHE A 39 24.28 -8.33 12.66
N ASN A 40 25.42 -8.28 13.35
CA ASN A 40 26.28 -9.45 13.55
C ASN A 40 25.53 -10.59 14.25
N GLY A 41 24.65 -10.28 15.20
CA GLY A 41 23.81 -11.26 15.87
C GLY A 41 22.78 -11.91 14.93
N ILE A 42 22.18 -11.13 14.03
CA ILE A 42 21.23 -11.64 13.03
C ILE A 42 21.95 -12.53 12.00
N ALA A 43 23.08 -12.06 11.47
CA ALA A 43 23.89 -12.82 10.50
C ALA A 43 24.37 -14.15 11.10
N HIS A 44 24.88 -14.13 12.34
CA HIS A 44 25.31 -15.35 13.01
C HIS A 44 24.14 -16.32 13.25
N ARG A 45 22.94 -15.83 13.62
CA ARG A 45 21.75 -16.69 13.75
C ARG A 45 21.35 -17.30 12.40
N LEU A 46 21.37 -16.51 11.34
CA LEU A 46 21.01 -16.95 9.99
C LEU A 46 21.95 -18.05 9.49
N MET A 47 23.26 -17.89 9.70
CA MET A 47 24.28 -18.86 9.25
C MET A 47 24.25 -20.16 10.06
N ASN A 48 23.81 -20.13 11.32
CA ASN A 48 23.82 -21.28 12.22
C ASN A 48 22.42 -21.87 12.46
N VAL A 49 21.42 -21.48 11.68
CA VAL A 49 20.06 -22.01 11.83
C VAL A 49 20.03 -23.50 11.48
N ASN A 50 19.34 -24.29 12.29
CA ASN A 50 19.12 -25.69 11.99
C ASN A 50 18.09 -25.83 10.86
N GLN A 51 18.56 -26.19 9.66
CA GLN A 51 17.74 -26.27 8.47
C GLN A 51 16.64 -27.34 8.56
N SER A 52 16.88 -28.47 9.24
CA SER A 52 15.85 -29.52 9.35
C SER A 52 14.70 -29.07 10.25
N VAL A 53 15.02 -28.41 11.37
CA VAL A 53 14.01 -27.83 12.27
C VAL A 53 13.24 -26.71 11.58
N LEU A 54 13.91 -25.87 10.79
CA LEU A 54 13.27 -24.81 10.02
C LEU A 54 12.30 -25.39 8.97
N SER A 55 12.69 -26.45 8.28
CA SER A 55 11.84 -27.12 7.29
C SER A 55 10.63 -27.80 7.91
N ASP A 56 10.79 -28.45 9.07
CA ASP A 56 9.68 -29.04 9.83
C ASP A 56 8.68 -27.96 10.27
N LEU A 57 9.19 -26.87 10.86
CA LEU A 57 8.39 -25.72 11.25
C LEU A 57 7.63 -25.12 10.06
N ALA A 58 8.30 -24.92 8.93
CA ALA A 58 7.66 -24.39 7.72
C ALA A 58 6.52 -25.30 7.24
N THR A 59 6.72 -26.63 7.28
CA THR A 59 5.70 -27.60 6.87
C THR A 59 4.48 -27.58 7.80
N ARG A 60 4.71 -27.49 9.11
CA ARG A 60 3.65 -27.44 10.12
C ARG A 60 2.88 -26.12 10.07
N LEU A 61 3.57 -25.00 9.90
CA LEU A 61 2.95 -23.68 9.70
C LEU A 61 2.11 -23.64 8.43
N ALA A 62 2.58 -24.25 7.33
CA ALA A 62 1.83 -24.33 6.08
C ALA A 62 0.52 -25.14 6.22
N LYS A 63 0.45 -26.08 7.17
CA LYS A 63 -0.77 -26.82 7.52
C LYS A 63 -1.74 -26.03 8.42
N GLY A 64 -1.36 -24.82 8.86
CA GLY A 64 -2.19 -23.98 9.73
C GLY A 64 -2.08 -24.32 11.22
N GLU A 65 -1.06 -25.09 11.64
CA GLU A 65 -0.85 -25.42 13.05
C GLU A 65 -0.44 -24.17 13.84
N THR A 66 -1.04 -23.95 15.03
CA THR A 66 -0.57 -22.93 15.97
C THR A 66 0.60 -23.51 16.78
N ILE A 67 1.82 -23.17 16.39
CA ILE A 67 3.04 -23.71 17.00
C ILE A 67 3.55 -22.75 18.08
N VAL A 68 3.65 -23.25 19.31
CA VAL A 68 4.40 -22.57 20.38
C VAL A 68 5.82 -23.17 20.41
N PRO A 69 6.87 -22.39 20.11
CA PRO A 69 8.23 -22.92 20.05
C PRO A 69 8.68 -23.40 21.43
N SER A 70 8.92 -24.70 21.54
CA SER A 70 9.23 -25.39 22.80
C SER A 70 10.74 -25.62 22.93
N THR A 71 11.38 -26.06 21.85
CA THR A 71 12.81 -26.35 21.83
C THR A 71 13.65 -25.09 21.62
N VAL A 72 14.91 -25.14 22.05
CA VAL A 72 15.86 -24.04 21.83
C VAL A 72 16.03 -23.78 20.32
N ALA A 73 16.12 -24.82 19.50
CA ALA A 73 16.25 -24.70 18.05
C ALA A 73 15.01 -24.04 17.40
N GLU A 74 13.79 -24.41 17.83
CA GLU A 74 12.56 -23.76 17.36
C GLU A 74 12.54 -22.28 17.77
N LYS A 75 12.90 -21.94 19.01
CA LYS A 75 12.99 -20.55 19.48
C LYS A 75 13.98 -19.72 18.65
N TYR A 76 15.11 -20.31 18.27
CA TYR A 76 16.08 -19.66 17.37
C TYR A 76 15.49 -19.41 15.97
N CYS A 77 14.75 -20.37 15.41
CA CYS A 77 14.08 -20.19 14.12
C CYS A 77 13.04 -19.05 14.19
N TYR A 78 12.23 -19.00 15.24
CA TYR A 78 11.26 -17.92 15.46
C TYR A 78 11.92 -16.56 15.67
N GLN A 79 13.08 -16.51 16.33
CA GLN A 79 13.82 -15.27 16.48
C GLN A 79 14.32 -14.74 15.13
N ILE A 80 14.76 -15.62 14.22
CA ILE A 80 15.14 -15.24 12.86
C ILE A 80 13.93 -14.71 12.09
N ILE A 81 12.78 -15.39 12.15
CA ILE A 81 11.54 -14.90 11.52
C ILE A 81 11.21 -13.51 12.03
N LYS A 82 11.28 -13.28 13.35
CA LYS A 82 11.03 -11.96 13.95
C LYS A 82 12.05 -10.90 13.50
N ASP A 83 13.31 -11.27 13.39
CA ASP A 83 14.38 -10.39 12.91
C ASP A 83 14.12 -10.01 11.43
N LEU A 84 13.67 -10.95 10.60
CA LEU A 84 13.31 -10.74 9.20
C LEU A 84 12.00 -9.95 9.02
N ASP A 85 10.98 -10.21 9.84
CA ASP A 85 9.72 -9.46 9.85
C ASP A 85 9.96 -7.97 10.08
N HIS A 86 10.94 -7.64 10.93
CA HIS A 86 11.34 -6.26 11.19
C HIS A 86 11.93 -5.56 9.95
N VAL A 87 12.61 -6.31 9.08
CA VAL A 87 13.08 -5.83 7.76
C VAL A 87 11.89 -5.67 6.80
N ALA A 88 11.01 -6.68 6.75
CA ALA A 88 9.88 -6.73 5.84
C ALA A 88 8.87 -5.59 6.07
N GLY A 89 8.70 -5.12 7.31
CA GLY A 89 7.75 -4.05 7.65
C GLY A 89 7.99 -2.70 6.97
N ARG A 90 9.15 -2.49 6.33
CA ARG A 90 9.45 -1.27 5.54
C ARG A 90 9.08 -1.40 4.06
N VAL A 91 8.77 -2.60 3.60
CA VAL A 91 8.35 -2.87 2.23
C VAL A 91 6.83 -2.88 2.19
N HIS A 92 6.25 -2.07 1.31
CA HIS A 92 4.80 -2.03 1.08
C HIS A 92 4.33 -3.38 0.52
N GLY A 93 3.13 -3.83 0.88
CA GLY A 93 2.59 -5.12 0.43
C GLY A 93 2.92 -6.31 1.32
N THR A 94 3.80 -6.16 2.30
CA THR A 94 4.21 -7.26 3.18
C THR A 94 3.14 -7.58 4.23
N THR A 95 3.19 -8.81 4.75
CA THR A 95 2.38 -9.22 5.91
C THR A 95 2.63 -8.30 7.11
N THR A 96 3.87 -7.88 7.32
CA THR A 96 4.24 -6.95 8.40
C THR A 96 3.65 -5.55 8.17
N SER A 97 3.65 -5.00 6.95
CA SER A 97 3.02 -3.70 6.69
C SER A 97 1.51 -3.75 6.95
N LYS A 98 0.83 -4.84 6.57
CA LYS A 98 -0.59 -5.06 6.90
C LYS A 98 -0.83 -5.13 8.41
N ARG A 99 0.06 -5.79 9.15
CA ARG A 99 -0.01 -5.81 10.62
C ARG A 99 0.15 -4.42 11.24
N TYR A 100 1.03 -3.58 10.70
CA TYR A 100 1.18 -2.19 11.16
C TYR A 100 -0.08 -1.37 10.91
N MET A 101 -0.68 -1.44 9.72
CA MET A 101 -1.95 -0.79 9.43
C MET A 101 -3.06 -1.21 10.39
N ASN A 102 -3.14 -2.50 10.73
CA ASN A 102 -4.08 -2.99 11.73
C ASN A 102 -3.83 -2.37 13.11
N ASN A 103 -2.57 -2.32 13.56
CA ASN A 103 -2.22 -1.70 14.83
C ASN A 103 -2.56 -0.20 14.86
N GLU A 104 -2.36 0.52 13.74
CA GLU A 104 -2.73 1.93 13.61
C GLU A 104 -4.25 2.12 13.76
N ILE A 105 -5.06 1.31 13.07
CA ILE A 105 -6.52 1.33 13.21
C ILE A 105 -6.93 1.03 14.66
N TRP A 106 -6.36 -0.01 15.29
CA TRP A 106 -6.67 -0.35 16.68
C TRP A 106 -6.31 0.78 17.64
N SER A 107 -5.18 1.45 17.42
CA SER A 107 -4.79 2.60 18.23
C SER A 107 -5.75 3.78 18.06
N LEU A 108 -6.25 4.00 16.84
CA LEU A 108 -7.23 5.04 16.56
C LEU A 108 -8.59 4.72 17.21
N ILE A 109 -9.01 3.45 17.19
CA ILE A 109 -10.23 2.99 17.86
C ILE A 109 -10.12 3.14 19.38
N ALA A 110 -8.95 2.84 19.95
CA ALA A 110 -8.72 3.01 21.38
C ALA A 110 -8.79 4.49 21.81
N ASP A 111 -8.32 5.43 20.96
CA ASP A 111 -8.33 6.87 21.26
C ASP A 111 -9.66 7.57 20.93
N LYS A 112 -10.30 7.22 19.81
CA LYS A 112 -11.51 7.90 19.28
C LYS A 112 -12.79 7.11 19.44
N GLY A 113 -12.71 5.85 19.86
CA GLY A 113 -13.84 4.92 19.88
C GLY A 113 -14.06 4.22 18.53
N ALA A 114 -15.08 3.37 18.49
CA ALA A 114 -15.42 2.63 17.28
C ALA A 114 -15.82 3.59 16.13
N PRO A 115 -15.43 3.29 14.88
CA PRO A 115 -15.79 4.13 13.74
C PRO A 115 -17.29 4.06 13.49
N SER A 116 -17.90 5.21 13.22
CA SER A 116 -19.32 5.30 12.85
C SER A 116 -19.58 4.83 11.41
N TRP A 117 -18.56 4.87 10.55
CA TRP A 117 -18.67 4.56 9.13
C TRP A 117 -17.51 3.70 8.63
N TYR A 118 -17.83 2.70 7.82
CA TYR A 118 -16.89 1.94 7.01
C TYR A 118 -17.24 2.17 5.55
N VAL A 119 -16.34 2.79 4.79
CA VAL A 119 -16.60 3.21 3.41
C VAL A 119 -15.55 2.61 2.47
N THR A 120 -16.02 1.90 1.45
CA THR A 120 -15.19 1.41 0.35
C THR A 120 -15.53 2.21 -0.90
N ILE A 121 -14.52 2.81 -1.54
CA ILE A 121 -14.69 3.59 -2.76
C ILE A 121 -13.98 2.85 -3.89
N SER A 122 -14.72 2.51 -4.94
CA SER A 122 -14.19 1.82 -6.12
C SER A 122 -14.55 2.61 -7.38
N PRO A 123 -13.75 3.63 -7.74
CA PRO A 123 -14.00 4.42 -8.94
C PRO A 123 -13.93 3.59 -10.21
N ILE A 124 -14.88 3.80 -11.12
CA ILE A 124 -14.88 3.15 -12.43
C ILE A 124 -14.23 4.08 -13.45
N ASP A 125 -12.98 3.79 -13.80
CA ASP A 125 -12.14 4.59 -14.70
C ASP A 125 -12.67 4.61 -16.16
N ASN A 126 -13.05 3.46 -16.71
CA ASN A 126 -13.43 3.32 -18.11
C ASN A 126 -14.79 3.92 -18.50
N LYS A 127 -15.62 4.31 -17.52
CA LYS A 127 -16.93 4.91 -17.73
C LYS A 127 -17.01 6.37 -17.28
N HIS A 128 -16.04 6.83 -16.48
CA HIS A 128 -16.12 8.16 -15.90
C HIS A 128 -15.56 9.23 -16.86
N PRO A 129 -16.35 10.26 -17.25
CA PRO A 129 -15.92 11.28 -18.20
C PRO A 129 -14.60 11.97 -17.82
N LEU A 130 -14.41 12.25 -16.52
CA LEU A 130 -13.18 12.86 -16.00
C LEU A 130 -11.93 11.98 -16.23
N CYS A 131 -12.07 10.66 -16.10
CA CYS A 131 -10.95 9.75 -16.32
C CYS A 131 -10.59 9.68 -17.81
N LEU A 132 -11.61 9.65 -18.68
CA LEU A 132 -11.42 9.71 -20.13
C LEU A 132 -10.75 11.04 -20.55
N TYR A 133 -11.17 12.15 -19.94
CA TYR A 133 -10.52 13.45 -20.14
C TYR A 133 -9.05 13.46 -19.69
N PHE A 134 -8.74 12.88 -18.53
CA PHE A 134 -7.35 12.79 -18.07
C PHE A 134 -6.47 11.90 -18.94
N ALA A 135 -7.07 10.91 -19.60
CA ALA A 135 -6.36 9.98 -20.48
C ALA A 135 -6.23 10.49 -21.91
N GLY A 136 -7.15 11.35 -22.35
CA GLY A 136 -7.13 12.01 -23.65
C GLY A 136 -6.08 13.14 -23.75
N GLU A 137 -6.00 13.71 -24.95
CA GLU A 137 -5.05 14.80 -25.28
C GLU A 137 -5.67 16.20 -25.11
N ASP A 138 -6.96 16.27 -24.78
CA ASP A 138 -7.73 17.51 -24.74
C ASP A 138 -7.18 18.49 -23.70
N LYS A 139 -6.88 19.72 -24.16
CA LYS A 139 -6.42 20.81 -23.28
C LYS A 139 -7.55 21.41 -22.44
N GLU A 140 -8.78 21.32 -22.93
CA GLU A 140 -9.99 21.85 -22.28
C GLU A 140 -11.06 20.77 -22.15
N PHE A 141 -11.76 20.76 -21.01
CA PHE A 141 -12.89 19.85 -20.79
C PHE A 141 -14.16 20.45 -21.40
N THR A 142 -14.30 20.32 -22.71
CA THR A 142 -15.39 21.00 -23.45
C THR A 142 -16.64 20.12 -23.57
N SER A 143 -16.48 18.79 -23.63
CA SER A 143 -17.59 17.84 -23.77
C SER A 143 -17.26 16.48 -23.17
N ILE A 144 -18.31 15.70 -22.88
CA ILE A 144 -18.15 14.29 -22.47
C ILE A 144 -17.78 13.50 -23.73
N PRO A 145 -16.59 12.87 -23.78
CA PRO A 145 -16.18 12.12 -24.97
C PRO A 145 -17.10 10.91 -25.18
N ILE A 146 -17.88 10.95 -26.25
CA ILE A 146 -18.74 9.84 -26.69
C ILE A 146 -17.87 8.86 -27.47
N LEU A 147 -17.11 8.04 -26.74
CA LEU A 147 -16.27 6.99 -27.29
C LEU A 147 -16.97 5.62 -27.22
N ASP A 148 -16.64 4.72 -28.15
CA ASP A 148 -17.05 3.32 -28.03
C ASP A 148 -16.38 2.65 -26.82
N TYR A 149 -16.97 1.57 -26.32
CA TYR A 149 -16.44 0.82 -25.18
C TYR A 149 -14.98 0.38 -25.39
N LYS A 150 -14.64 -0.12 -26.58
CA LYS A 150 -13.28 -0.58 -26.89
C LYS A 150 -12.28 0.57 -26.92
N GLU A 151 -12.70 1.74 -27.39
CA GLU A 151 -11.87 2.93 -27.44
C GLU A 151 -11.59 3.47 -26.05
N LYS A 152 -12.61 3.51 -25.17
CA LYS A 152 -12.44 3.88 -23.74
C LYS A 152 -11.45 2.96 -23.05
N GLN A 153 -11.61 1.65 -23.22
CA GLN A 153 -10.68 0.66 -22.65
C GLN A 153 -9.26 0.87 -23.16
N ARG A 154 -9.07 1.02 -24.46
CA ARG A 154 -7.75 1.25 -25.07
C ARG A 154 -7.10 2.54 -24.55
N LEU A 155 -7.87 3.61 -24.40
CA LEU A 155 -7.37 4.89 -23.90
C LEU A 155 -6.85 4.78 -22.47
N ILE A 156 -7.60 4.10 -21.59
CA ILE A 156 -7.18 3.89 -20.20
C ILE A 156 -5.98 2.95 -20.10
N VAL A 157 -5.98 1.83 -20.83
CA VAL A 157 -4.87 0.86 -20.82
C VAL A 157 -3.56 1.48 -21.30
N ASN A 158 -3.62 2.35 -22.31
CA ASN A 158 -2.44 3.03 -22.83
C ASN A 158 -1.96 4.19 -21.95
N ASN A 159 -2.72 4.56 -20.91
CA ASN A 159 -2.43 5.69 -20.04
C ASN A 159 -2.81 5.38 -18.57
N PRO A 160 -2.13 4.42 -17.92
CA PRO A 160 -2.43 4.02 -16.55
C PRO A 160 -2.23 5.17 -15.54
N ALA A 161 -1.34 6.11 -15.85
CA ALA A 161 -1.14 7.30 -15.03
C ALA A 161 -2.38 8.21 -15.00
N ALA A 162 -3.18 8.27 -16.07
CA ALA A 162 -4.44 9.00 -16.06
C ALA A 162 -5.47 8.35 -15.11
N ALA A 163 -5.56 7.03 -15.11
CA ALA A 163 -6.42 6.29 -14.18
C ALA A 163 -5.99 6.51 -12.72
N ALA A 164 -4.69 6.46 -12.43
CA ALA A 164 -4.15 6.75 -11.09
C ALA A 164 -4.46 8.20 -10.65
N ARG A 165 -4.35 9.17 -11.56
CA ARG A 165 -4.71 10.58 -11.28
C ARG A 165 -6.19 10.75 -10.99
N PHE A 166 -7.04 10.08 -11.76
CA PHE A 166 -8.48 10.08 -11.54
C PHE A 166 -8.84 9.48 -10.18
N PHE A 167 -8.27 8.33 -9.84
CA PHE A 167 -8.44 7.71 -8.53
C PHE A 167 -8.04 8.66 -7.39
N ASN A 168 -6.83 9.23 -7.46
CA ASN A 168 -6.35 10.17 -6.44
C ASN A 168 -7.27 11.39 -6.32
N PHE A 169 -7.71 11.96 -7.44
CA PHE A 169 -8.64 13.09 -7.45
C PHE A 169 -9.93 12.78 -6.71
N LEU A 170 -10.55 11.62 -6.99
CA LEU A 170 -11.80 11.24 -6.33
C LEU A 170 -11.63 10.96 -4.83
N VAL A 171 -10.55 10.28 -4.44
CA VAL A 171 -10.26 10.01 -3.03
C VAL A 171 -10.01 11.31 -2.27
N GLU A 172 -9.22 12.23 -2.84
CA GLU A 172 -8.99 13.54 -2.23
C GLU A 172 -10.28 14.36 -2.14
N MET A 173 -11.10 14.36 -3.19
CA MET A 173 -12.40 15.05 -3.19
C MET A 173 -13.31 14.49 -2.09
N PHE A 174 -13.37 13.17 -1.93
CA PHE A 174 -14.14 12.53 -0.87
C PHE A 174 -13.65 12.97 0.52
N ILE A 175 -12.33 12.91 0.77
CA ILE A 175 -11.76 13.30 2.07
C ILE A 175 -12.01 14.79 2.36
N LYS A 176 -11.83 15.66 1.36
CA LYS A 176 -11.94 17.12 1.54
C LYS A 176 -13.37 17.61 1.65
N GLU A 177 -14.26 17.12 0.78
CA GLU A 177 -15.61 17.67 0.64
C GLU A 177 -16.67 16.81 1.36
N ILE A 178 -16.54 15.48 1.36
CA ILE A 178 -17.50 14.60 2.06
C ILE A 178 -17.15 14.47 3.54
N LEU A 179 -15.87 14.23 3.87
CA LEU A 179 -15.45 14.14 5.28
C LEU A 179 -15.11 15.50 5.90
N GLY A 180 -14.91 16.55 5.10
CA GLY A 180 -14.54 17.87 5.61
C GLY A 180 -13.10 17.97 6.15
N CYS A 181 -12.24 17.01 5.80
CA CYS A 181 -10.87 16.91 6.28
C CYS A 181 -9.90 17.62 5.33
N LYS A 182 -9.80 18.96 5.42
CA LYS A 182 -8.83 19.75 4.64
C LYS A 182 -7.53 19.95 5.43
N PRO A 183 -6.34 19.97 4.78
CA PRO A 183 -5.05 20.03 5.48
C PRO A 183 -4.90 21.17 6.48
N ASN A 184 -5.49 22.33 6.17
CA ASN A 184 -5.32 23.56 6.95
C ASN A 184 -6.62 24.04 7.62
N LYS A 185 -7.72 23.29 7.49
CA LYS A 185 -9.02 23.67 8.05
C LYS A 185 -9.92 22.44 8.17
N ARG A 186 -10.41 22.15 9.37
CA ARG A 186 -11.53 21.24 9.52
C ARG A 186 -12.81 21.99 9.20
N SER A 187 -13.61 21.43 8.31
CA SER A 187 -14.97 21.90 8.04
C SER A 187 -15.94 20.78 8.38
N CYS A 188 -17.17 21.15 8.74
CA CYS A 188 -18.26 20.20 8.83
C CYS A 188 -18.43 19.51 7.46
N GLY A 189 -18.27 18.19 7.44
CA GLY A 189 -18.49 17.37 6.26
C GLY A 189 -19.96 16.99 6.13
N PHE A 190 -20.27 16.16 5.13
CA PHE A 190 -21.62 15.64 4.94
C PHE A 190 -22.11 14.81 6.13
N TYR A 191 -21.21 14.05 6.76
CA TYR A 191 -21.50 13.24 7.94
C TYR A 191 -21.35 14.00 9.27
N GLY A 192 -21.21 15.32 9.23
CA GLY A 192 -20.90 16.16 10.39
C GLY A 192 -19.41 16.38 10.58
N ASP A 193 -19.02 16.69 11.81
CA ASP A 193 -17.62 16.97 12.16
C ASP A 193 -16.83 15.67 12.32
N THR A 194 -15.94 15.40 11.36
CA THR A 194 -15.07 14.22 11.39
C THR A 194 -14.03 14.34 12.50
N SER A 195 -14.12 13.47 13.51
CA SER A 195 -13.17 13.42 14.63
C SER A 195 -11.80 12.87 14.19
N ALA A 196 -11.82 11.79 13.41
CA ALA A 196 -10.68 11.17 12.76
C ALA A 196 -11.11 10.31 11.56
N TYR A 197 -10.17 10.01 10.67
CA TYR A 197 -10.34 9.03 9.60
C TYR A 197 -9.06 8.21 9.45
N TYR A 198 -9.19 6.98 8.97
CA TYR A 198 -8.08 6.13 8.57
C TYR A 198 -8.38 5.61 7.16
N GLY A 199 -7.44 5.83 6.23
CA GLY A 199 -7.60 5.48 4.83
C GLY A 199 -6.49 4.54 4.38
N THR A 200 -6.87 3.50 3.64
CA THR A 200 -5.97 2.52 3.03
C THR A 200 -6.43 2.24 1.61
N VAL A 201 -5.48 1.94 0.72
CA VAL A 201 -5.75 1.51 -0.65
C VAL A 201 -5.39 0.03 -0.70
N GLU A 202 -6.30 -0.80 -1.21
CA GLU A 202 -6.01 -2.22 -1.43
C GLU A 202 -4.80 -2.36 -2.36
N GLN A 203 -3.85 -3.19 -1.93
CA GLN A 203 -2.60 -3.50 -2.62
C GLN A 203 -2.69 -4.84 -3.33
#